data_AF-A0A835DD53-F1
#
_entry.id   AF-A0A835DD53-F1
#
_cell.length_a   1.000
_cell.length_b   1.000
_cell.length_c   1.000
_cell.angle_alpha   90.00
_cell.angle_beta   90.00
_cell.angle_gamma   90.00
#
_symmetry.space_group_name_H-M   'P 1'
#
loop_
_entity.id
_entity.type
_entity.pdbx_description
1 polymer ?
#
loop_
_entity_poly.entity_id
_entity_poly.type
_entity_poly.pdbx_seq_one_letter_code
_entity_poly.pdbx_strand_id
1 'polypeptide(L)'
;MLSEEDDWRRWRGTRPVMAEREVTGDSGEGGSEGSESILECDVDDVLETKLERQFQLVLDKGTLDAIGLHPDGRMKRIMYWDSVSKLVTPGGILVITSCNSTKDELVQEVDNFNQRRLGASQVSEILKDQEASRDLLPFRYLSHVESYPTFMFGGSEGSRVATVAFLRSLNDC
;
A
#
# COMPACT_ATOMS: atom_id res chain seq x y z
N MET A 1 6.26 -33.82 14.46
CA MET A 1 5.58 -32.97 15.44
C MET A 1 5.96 -31.56 15.04
N LEU A 2 5.19 -30.94 14.15
CA LEU A 2 5.47 -29.56 13.72
C LEU A 2 5.13 -28.66 14.91
N SER A 3 6.01 -27.69 15.21
CA SER A 3 5.83 -26.77 16.33
C SER A 3 4.55 -25.96 16.14
N GLU A 4 3.95 -25.52 17.25
CA GLU A 4 2.71 -24.75 17.25
C GLU A 4 2.81 -23.39 16.50
N GLU A 5 3.99 -23.03 16.02
CA GLU A 5 4.29 -21.83 15.24
C GLU A 5 3.98 -21.98 13.74
N ASP A 6 3.86 -23.22 13.24
CA ASP A 6 3.61 -23.52 11.81
C ASP A 6 2.11 -23.69 11.46
N ASP A 7 1.20 -23.47 12.41
CA ASP A 7 -0.24 -23.62 12.16
C ASP A 7 -0.84 -22.37 11.49
N TRP A 8 -0.70 -22.32 10.16
CA TRP A 8 -1.27 -21.30 9.28
C TRP A 8 -2.80 -21.13 9.43
N ARG A 9 -3.52 -22.14 9.96
CA ARG A 9 -4.98 -22.09 10.13
C ARG A 9 -5.43 -21.17 11.26
N ARG A 10 -4.51 -20.75 12.13
CA ARG A 10 -4.78 -19.81 13.24
C ARG A 10 -4.76 -18.34 12.82
N TRP A 11 -4.22 -18.02 11.63
CA TRP A 11 -4.10 -16.67 11.08
C TRP A 11 -5.42 -16.19 10.45
N ARG A 12 -6.48 -16.07 11.25
CA ARG A 12 -7.70 -15.35 10.86
C ARG A 12 -7.58 -13.87 11.28
N GLY A 13 -7.01 -13.01 10.44
CA GLY A 13 -7.25 -11.57 10.60
C GLY A 13 -6.15 -10.61 10.13
N THR A 14 -4.90 -11.04 10.01
CA THR A 14 -3.79 -10.19 9.59
C THR A 14 -2.92 -10.98 8.62
N ARG A 15 -2.82 -10.51 7.38
CA ARG A 15 -1.88 -11.08 6.41
C ARG A 15 -0.54 -10.35 6.58
N PRO A 16 0.60 -11.08 6.59
CA PRO A 16 1.92 -10.45 6.71
C PRO A 16 2.21 -9.58 5.47
N VAL A 17 2.76 -8.39 5.71
CA VAL A 17 3.33 -7.53 4.67
C VAL A 17 4.70 -8.11 4.33
N MET A 18 4.89 -8.56 3.09
CA MET A 18 6.20 -9.00 2.59
C MET A 18 6.95 -7.79 2.07
N ALA A 19 8.17 -7.56 2.57
CA ALA A 19 9.05 -6.51 2.11
C ALA A 19 10.33 -7.11 1.53
N GLU A 20 10.77 -6.61 0.37
CA GLU A 20 11.89 -7.17 -0.39
C GLU A 20 13.15 -6.28 -0.27
N ARG A 21 14.33 -6.91 -0.18
CA ARG A 21 15.63 -6.25 -0.26
C ARG A 21 16.58 -7.08 -1.13
N GLU A 22 17.34 -6.40 -1.97
CA GLU A 22 18.52 -6.96 -2.64
C GLU A 22 19.76 -6.62 -1.80
N VAL A 23 20.51 -7.65 -1.36
CA VAL A 23 21.75 -7.48 -0.59
C VAL A 23 22.91 -7.83 -1.51
N THR A 24 23.68 -6.83 -1.94
CA THR A 24 24.94 -7.05 -2.65
C THR A 24 26.04 -7.30 -1.62
N GLY A 25 26.49 -8.54 -1.48
CA GLY A 25 27.65 -8.88 -0.65
C GLY A 25 28.93 -8.35 -1.29
N ASP A 26 29.66 -7.47 -0.60
CA ASP A 26 31.02 -7.08 -0.99
C ASP A 26 31.98 -8.19 -0.53
N SER A 27 32.42 -9.02 -1.46
CA SER A 27 33.45 -10.03 -1.23
C SER A 27 34.63 -9.70 -2.12
N GLY A 28 35.70 -9.23 -1.49
CA GLY A 28 36.99 -9.03 -2.15
C GLY A 28 37.54 -10.31 -2.77
N GLU A 29 37.98 -10.16 -4.01
CA GLU A 29 38.88 -11.00 -4.81
C GLU A 29 38.50 -12.47 -5.09
N GLY A 30 38.15 -12.71 -6.37
CA GLY A 30 38.69 -13.86 -7.10
C GLY A 30 37.78 -15.08 -7.27
N GLY A 31 36.61 -14.91 -7.87
CA GLY A 31 35.81 -16.02 -8.39
C GLY A 31 34.50 -15.50 -8.99
N SER A 32 34.12 -15.96 -10.18
CA SER A 32 32.79 -15.70 -10.74
C SER A 32 31.76 -16.54 -9.97
N GLU A 33 31.51 -16.18 -8.72
CA GLU A 33 30.38 -16.70 -7.94
C GLU A 33 29.17 -15.83 -8.26
N GLY A 34 28.11 -16.46 -8.76
CA GLY A 34 26.83 -15.78 -8.94
C GLY A 34 26.38 -15.24 -7.59
N SER A 35 26.03 -13.95 -7.55
CA SER A 35 25.44 -13.34 -6.37
C SER A 35 24.12 -14.03 -6.07
N GLU A 36 24.10 -14.93 -5.09
CA GLU A 36 22.84 -15.45 -4.53
C GLU A 36 22.17 -14.33 -3.71
N SER A 37 21.05 -13.83 -4.23
CA SER A 37 20.21 -12.89 -3.49
C SER A 37 19.47 -13.63 -2.38
N ILE A 38 19.85 -13.39 -1.14
CA ILE A 38 19.12 -13.90 0.03
C ILE A 38 17.89 -13.01 0.26
N LEU A 39 16.70 -13.61 0.19
CA LEU A 39 15.44 -12.95 0.53
C LEU A 39 15.21 -13.03 2.04
N GLU A 40 15.27 -11.89 2.71
CA GLU A 40 14.92 -11.76 4.13
C GLU A 40 13.44 -11.38 4.26
N CYS A 41 12.69 -12.13 5.07
CA CYS A 41 11.25 -11.94 5.25
C CYS A 41 10.96 -11.55 6.69
N ASP A 42 10.36 -10.38 6.90
CA ASP A 42 9.89 -9.94 8.21
C ASP A 42 8.37 -10.12 8.33
N VAL A 43 7.90 -10.40 9.53
CA VAL A 43 6.47 -10.48 9.86
C VAL A 43 6.08 -9.26 10.68
N ASP A 44 5.10 -8.51 10.18
CA ASP A 44 4.60 -7.29 10.81
C ASP A 44 3.07 -7.20 10.76
N ASP A 45 2.48 -6.52 11.73
CA ASP A 45 1.05 -6.18 11.74
C ASP A 45 0.85 -4.77 11.21
N VAL A 46 0.33 -4.64 9.98
CA VAL A 46 0.15 -3.35 9.32
C VAL A 46 -0.73 -2.36 10.11
N LEU A 47 -1.66 -2.83 10.95
CA LEU A 47 -2.50 -1.93 11.75
C LEU A 47 -1.73 -1.29 12.91
N GLU A 48 -0.66 -1.95 13.36
CA GLU A 48 0.22 -1.53 14.45
C GLU A 48 1.70 -1.76 14.07
N THR A 49 2.08 -1.24 12.89
CA THR A 49 3.38 -1.55 12.28
C THR A 49 4.53 -1.19 13.20
N LYS A 50 5.48 -2.12 13.34
CA LYS A 50 6.71 -1.95 14.13
C LYS A 50 7.95 -1.81 13.25
N LEU A 51 7.77 -1.81 11.93
CA LEU A 51 8.86 -1.60 11.00
C LEU A 51 9.31 -0.14 11.07
N GLU A 52 10.57 0.08 11.43
CA GLU A 52 11.16 1.42 11.51
C GLU A 52 11.72 1.91 10.16
N ARG A 53 11.70 1.04 9.14
CA ARG A 53 12.23 1.33 7.80
C ARG A 53 11.13 1.66 6.80
N GLN A 54 11.51 2.39 5.76
CA GLN A 54 10.64 2.76 4.64
C GLN A 54 11.06 2.02 3.37
N PHE A 55 10.13 1.85 2.45
CA PHE A 55 10.29 1.07 1.22
C PHE A 55 9.98 1.92 -0.01
N GLN A 56 10.74 1.71 -1.08
CA GLN A 56 10.48 2.34 -2.37
C GLN A 56 9.18 1.85 -3.02
N LEU A 57 8.81 0.59 -2.73
CA LEU A 57 7.61 -0.05 -3.24
C LEU A 57 6.91 -0.81 -2.10
N VAL A 58 5.63 -0.55 -1.90
CA VAL A 58 4.76 -1.33 -1.01
C VAL A 58 3.62 -1.91 -1.84
N LEU A 59 3.40 -3.22 -1.71
CA LEU A 59 2.36 -3.95 -2.40
C LEU A 59 1.29 -4.41 -1.40
N ASP A 60 0.06 -3.97 -1.58
CA ASP A 60 -1.11 -4.52 -0.89
C ASP A 60 -1.84 -5.49 -1.84
N LYS A 61 -1.93 -6.75 -1.44
CA LYS A 61 -2.73 -7.78 -2.11
C LYS A 61 -3.90 -8.23 -1.24
N GLY A 62 -4.90 -7.36 -1.14
CA GLY A 62 -6.19 -7.62 -0.48
C GLY A 62 -6.19 -7.44 1.04
N THR A 63 -5.18 -6.81 1.62
CA THR A 63 -5.15 -6.41 3.03
C THR A 63 -6.18 -5.30 3.29
N LEU A 64 -6.24 -4.27 2.45
CA LEU A 64 -7.28 -3.25 2.53
C LEU A 64 -8.70 -3.83 2.37
N ASP A 65 -8.88 -4.84 1.51
CA ASP A 65 -10.16 -5.55 1.34
C ASP A 65 -10.55 -6.29 2.63
N ALA A 66 -9.62 -7.04 3.21
CA ALA A 66 -9.85 -7.77 4.44
C ALA A 66 -10.22 -6.82 5.60
N ILE A 67 -9.57 -5.66 5.67
CA ILE A 67 -9.92 -4.59 6.62
C ILE A 67 -11.33 -4.07 6.36
N GLY A 68 -11.71 -3.86 5.10
CA GLY A 68 -13.04 -3.37 4.72
C GLY A 68 -14.18 -4.31 5.11
N LEU A 69 -13.93 -5.61 5.23
CA LEU A 69 -14.91 -6.61 5.66
C LEU A 69 -15.01 -6.75 7.19
N HIS A 70 -14.10 -6.14 7.95
CA HIS A 70 -14.11 -6.18 9.40
C HIS A 70 -15.23 -5.29 9.98
N PRO A 71 -15.90 -5.66 11.10
CA PRO A 71 -16.92 -4.82 11.73
C PRO A 71 -16.39 -3.40 12.07
N ASP A 72 -15.16 -3.33 12.58
CA ASP A 72 -14.44 -2.06 12.83
C ASP A 72 -13.69 -1.51 11.60
N GLY A 73 -14.03 -1.94 10.38
CA GLY A 73 -13.29 -1.66 9.17
C GLY A 73 -13.05 -0.17 8.93
N ARG A 74 -13.99 0.69 9.31
CA ARG A 74 -13.84 2.16 9.22
C ARG A 74 -12.69 2.69 10.06
N MET A 75 -12.52 2.20 11.29
CA MET A 75 -11.42 2.62 12.18
C MET A 75 -10.11 1.99 11.74
N LYS A 76 -10.11 0.68 11.44
CA LYS A 76 -8.93 -0.03 10.97
C LYS A 76 -8.37 0.51 9.64
N ARG A 77 -9.24 1.03 8.77
CA ARG A 77 -8.82 1.69 7.52
C ARG A 77 -8.02 2.96 7.77
N ILE A 78 -8.37 3.74 8.81
CA ILE A 78 -7.60 4.92 9.22
C ILE A 78 -6.20 4.48 9.64
N MET A 79 -6.12 3.48 10.52
CA MET A 79 -4.85 2.94 11.01
C MET A 79 -3.99 2.39 9.88
N TYR A 80 -4.59 1.66 8.94
CA TYR A 80 -3.91 1.16 7.74
C TYR A 80 -3.26 2.29 6.93
N TRP A 81 -4.01 3.36 6.61
CA TRP A 81 -3.45 4.47 5.85
C TRP A 81 -2.35 5.22 6.62
N ASP A 82 -2.50 5.37 7.93
CA ASP A 82 -1.47 5.96 8.79
C ASP A 82 -0.18 5.11 8.85
N SER A 83 -0.30 3.78 8.81
CA SER A 83 0.86 2.89 8.76
C SER A 83 1.51 2.89 7.37
N VAL A 84 0.72 2.72 6.31
CA VAL A 84 1.24 2.66 4.93
C VAL A 84 1.91 3.95 4.49
N SER A 85 1.38 5.12 4.90
CA SER A 85 2.03 6.40 4.65
C SER A 85 3.42 6.52 5.30
N LYS A 86 3.66 5.83 6.42
CA LYS A 86 4.98 5.76 7.06
C LYS A 86 5.90 4.75 6.39
N LEU A 87 5.33 3.65 5.88
CA LEU A 87 6.10 2.54 5.29
C LEU A 87 6.58 2.81 3.87
N VAL A 88 5.84 3.56 3.05
CA VAL A 88 6.30 3.95 1.70
C VAL A 88 7.23 5.13 1.84
N THR A 89 8.44 5.16 1.27
CA THR A 89 9.36 6.33 1.29
C THR A 89 8.82 7.53 0.48
N PRO A 90 9.20 8.80 0.76
CA PRO A 90 8.79 9.91 -0.11
C PRO A 90 9.28 9.66 -1.54
N GLY A 91 8.42 9.87 -2.54
CA GLY A 91 8.68 9.47 -3.93
C GLY A 91 8.54 7.97 -4.20
N GLY A 92 8.18 7.17 -3.19
CA GLY A 92 7.86 5.74 -3.28
C GLY A 92 6.49 5.47 -3.87
N ILE A 93 6.23 4.20 -4.17
CA ILE A 93 5.00 3.74 -4.81
C ILE A 93 4.27 2.76 -3.87
N LEU A 94 2.98 3.00 -3.71
CA LEU A 94 2.02 2.05 -3.14
C LEU A 94 1.22 1.43 -4.27
N VAL A 95 1.16 0.10 -4.36
CA VAL A 95 0.28 -0.60 -5.31
C VAL A 95 -0.75 -1.39 -4.53
N ILE A 96 -2.02 -1.09 -4.72
CA ILE A 96 -3.13 -1.83 -4.12
C ILE A 96 -3.77 -2.69 -5.20
N THR A 97 -3.85 -3.99 -4.94
CA THR A 97 -4.62 -4.96 -5.71
C THR A 97 -5.81 -5.42 -4.88
N SER A 98 -7.00 -5.07 -5.33
CA SER A 98 -8.27 -5.31 -4.65
C SER A 98 -9.19 -6.20 -5.48
N CYS A 99 -9.97 -7.07 -4.82
CA CYS A 99 -11.08 -7.80 -5.41
C CYS A 99 -12.46 -7.30 -4.94
N ASN A 100 -12.49 -6.33 -4.03
CA ASN A 100 -13.72 -5.78 -3.45
C ASN A 100 -13.97 -4.32 -3.82
N SER A 101 -13.01 -3.63 -4.43
CA SER A 101 -13.11 -2.24 -4.83
C SER A 101 -12.69 -2.06 -6.29
N THR A 102 -13.43 -1.20 -6.98
CA THR A 102 -13.10 -0.70 -8.31
C THR A 102 -11.93 0.29 -8.24
N LYS A 103 -11.35 0.61 -9.41
CA LYS A 103 -10.30 1.63 -9.54
C LYS A 103 -10.75 2.97 -8.93
N ASP A 104 -11.96 3.42 -9.26
CA ASP A 104 -12.48 4.72 -8.81
C ASP A 104 -12.75 4.74 -7.31
N GLU A 105 -13.23 3.64 -6.73
CA GLU A 105 -13.40 3.51 -5.27
C GLU A 105 -12.05 3.56 -4.54
N LEU A 106 -11.00 2.92 -5.07
CA LEU A 106 -9.66 3.00 -4.49
C LEU A 106 -9.07 4.41 -4.56
N VAL A 107 -9.28 5.13 -5.67
CA VAL A 107 -8.88 6.54 -5.78
C VAL A 107 -9.62 7.39 -4.76
N GLN A 108 -10.93 7.17 -4.61
CA GLN A 108 -11.75 7.90 -3.64
C GLN A 108 -11.31 7.62 -2.18
N GLU A 109 -10.87 6.40 -1.86
CA GLU A 109 -10.30 6.06 -0.55
C GLU A 109 -9.04 6.87 -0.24
N VAL A 110 -8.14 7.02 -1.23
CA VAL A 110 -6.94 7.85 -1.10
C VAL A 110 -7.29 9.32 -0.93
N ASP A 111 -8.25 9.84 -1.71
CA ASP A 111 -8.71 11.22 -1.58
C ASP A 111 -9.30 11.50 -0.19
N ASN A 112 -10.07 10.56 0.35
CA ASN A 112 -10.61 10.65 1.70
C ASN A 112 -9.51 10.65 2.77
N PHE A 113 -8.46 9.85 2.59
CA PHE A 113 -7.29 9.86 3.47
C PHE A 113 -6.57 11.21 3.43
N ASN A 114 -6.30 11.71 2.22
CA ASN A 114 -5.62 12.98 2.01
C ASN A 114 -6.37 14.16 2.66
N GLN A 115 -7.70 14.20 2.53
CA GLN A 115 -8.54 15.24 3.15
C GLN A 115 -8.49 15.23 4.68
N ARG A 116 -8.41 14.04 5.29
CA ARG A 116 -8.30 13.90 6.76
C ARG A 116 -6.96 14.41 7.27
N ARG A 117 -5.88 14.19 6.52
CA ARG A 117 -4.53 14.62 6.90
C ARG A 117 -4.34 16.13 6.81
N LEU A 118 -4.89 16.79 5.80
CA LEU A 118 -4.72 18.22 5.58
C LEU A 118 -5.73 19.11 6.34
N GLY A 119 -6.82 18.52 6.85
CA GLY A 119 -7.95 19.26 7.41
C GLY A 119 -8.79 19.93 6.31
N ALA A 120 -10.12 19.83 6.43
CA ALA A 120 -11.06 20.24 5.38
C ALA A 120 -10.92 21.71 4.90
N SER A 121 -10.38 22.61 5.75
CA SER A 121 -10.22 24.03 5.44
C SER A 121 -9.03 24.37 4.53
N GLN A 122 -7.98 23.53 4.47
CA GLN A 122 -6.80 23.83 3.65
C GLN A 122 -6.94 23.27 2.22
N VAL A 123 -7.62 22.14 2.05
CA VAL A 123 -7.78 21.46 0.75
C VAL A 123 -8.58 22.29 -0.27
N SER A 124 -9.65 22.98 0.17
CA SER A 124 -10.51 23.77 -0.73
C SER A 124 -9.82 25.04 -1.27
N GLU A 125 -8.79 25.53 -0.57
CA GLU A 125 -7.98 26.67 -1.00
C GLU A 125 -6.80 26.19 -1.86
N ILE A 126 -6.20 25.06 -1.51
CA ILE A 126 -5.04 24.47 -2.19
C ILE A 126 -5.39 23.92 -3.59
N LEU A 127 -6.60 23.38 -3.80
CA LEU A 127 -7.05 22.90 -5.12
C LEU A 127 -7.21 24.01 -6.18
N LYS A 128 -7.08 25.29 -5.80
CA LYS A 128 -7.10 26.43 -6.72
C LYS A 128 -5.72 26.75 -7.31
N ASP A 129 -4.63 26.35 -6.65
CA ASP A 129 -3.25 26.55 -7.11
C ASP A 129 -2.62 25.20 -7.50
N GLN A 130 -2.55 24.93 -8.82
CA GLN A 130 -2.32 23.57 -9.35
C GLN A 130 -0.90 23.00 -9.18
N GLU A 131 0.07 23.80 -8.74
CA GLU A 131 1.49 23.41 -8.76
C GLU A 131 2.10 23.19 -7.36
N ALA A 132 1.73 23.99 -6.36
CA ALA A 132 2.19 23.82 -4.97
C ALA A 132 1.34 22.80 -4.16
N SER A 133 0.19 22.40 -4.70
CA SER A 133 -0.78 21.51 -4.06
C SER A 133 -0.42 20.02 -4.12
N ARG A 134 0.35 19.62 -5.13
CA ARG A 134 0.66 18.21 -5.40
C ARG A 134 1.57 17.60 -4.34
N ASP A 135 2.45 18.40 -3.76
CA ASP A 135 3.43 17.92 -2.80
C ASP A 135 2.88 17.81 -1.37
N LEU A 136 1.70 18.39 -1.10
CA LEU A 136 1.06 18.37 0.22
C LEU A 136 0.16 17.15 0.44
N LEU A 137 -0.28 16.50 -0.64
CA LEU A 137 -1.10 15.29 -0.56
C LEU A 137 -0.19 14.09 -0.33
N PRO A 138 -0.37 13.29 0.74
CA PRO A 138 0.49 12.14 1.01
C PRO A 138 0.60 11.17 -0.16
N PHE A 139 -0.52 10.83 -0.81
CA PHE A 139 -0.56 9.94 -1.97
C PHE A 139 -1.31 10.58 -3.14
N ARG A 140 -0.79 10.37 -4.35
CA ARG A 140 -1.45 10.75 -5.61
C ARG A 140 -1.62 9.56 -6.53
N TYR A 141 -2.71 9.52 -7.29
CA TYR A 141 -2.88 8.54 -8.35
C TYR A 141 -1.70 8.59 -9.34
N LEU A 142 -1.15 7.43 -9.67
CA LEU A 142 -0.05 7.28 -10.63
C LEU A 142 -0.51 6.53 -11.89
N SER A 143 -1.04 5.32 -11.73
CA SER A 143 -1.46 4.45 -12.85
C SER A 143 -2.35 3.31 -12.34
N HIS A 144 -2.92 2.53 -13.25
CA HIS A 144 -3.64 1.30 -12.93
C HIS A 144 -3.51 0.29 -14.07
N VAL A 145 -3.86 -0.96 -13.79
CA VAL A 145 -3.93 -2.02 -14.82
C VAL A 145 -5.24 -1.89 -15.59
N GLU A 146 -5.14 -1.53 -16.87
CA GLU A 146 -6.28 -1.34 -17.78
C GLU A 146 -6.75 -2.64 -18.46
N SER A 147 -5.93 -3.69 -18.42
CA SER A 147 -6.17 -4.93 -19.19
C SER A 147 -7.09 -5.95 -18.50
N TYR A 148 -7.64 -5.64 -17.32
CA TYR A 148 -8.54 -6.57 -16.64
C TYR A 148 -9.90 -6.62 -17.36
N PRO A 149 -10.52 -7.81 -17.52
CA PRO A 149 -11.87 -7.92 -18.08
C PRO A 149 -12.88 -7.14 -17.25
N THR A 150 -13.57 -6.19 -17.88
CA THR A 150 -14.62 -5.39 -17.24
C THR A 150 -16.02 -5.90 -17.60
N PHE A 151 -16.96 -5.67 -16.70
CA PHE A 151 -18.36 -6.02 -16.82
C PHE A 151 -19.21 -4.83 -16.36
N MET A 152 -20.36 -4.64 -17.00
CA MET A 152 -21.32 -3.60 -16.62
C MET A 152 -22.45 -4.23 -15.80
N PHE A 153 -22.67 -3.75 -14.59
CA PHE A 153 -23.81 -4.15 -13.76
C PHE A 153 -24.43 -2.92 -13.11
N GLY A 154 -25.74 -2.72 -13.29
CA GLY A 154 -26.45 -1.59 -12.69
C GLY A 154 -25.98 -0.20 -13.16
N GLY A 155 -25.32 -0.10 -14.30
CA GLY A 155 -24.77 1.16 -14.83
C GLY A 155 -23.36 1.50 -14.33
N SER A 156 -22.78 0.66 -13.47
CA SER A 156 -21.39 0.77 -13.02
C SER A 156 -20.51 -0.23 -13.76
N GLU A 157 -19.35 0.23 -14.22
CA GLU A 157 -18.29 -0.62 -14.77
C GLU A 157 -17.45 -1.19 -13.63
N GLY A 158 -17.28 -2.51 -13.60
CA GLY A 158 -16.50 -3.20 -12.58
C GLY A 158 -15.62 -4.29 -13.17
N SER A 159 -14.55 -4.64 -12.47
CA SER A 159 -13.72 -5.80 -12.75
C SER A 159 -13.74 -6.74 -11.54
N ARG A 160 -13.39 -8.02 -11.75
CA ARG A 160 -13.17 -8.95 -10.63
C ARG A 160 -12.00 -8.54 -9.74
N VAL A 161 -11.03 -7.81 -10.32
CA VAL A 161 -9.83 -7.32 -9.66
C VAL A 161 -9.49 -5.94 -10.20
N ALA A 162 -9.11 -5.02 -9.32
CA ALA A 162 -8.52 -3.73 -9.67
C ALA A 162 -7.11 -3.65 -9.08
N THR A 163 -6.15 -3.17 -9.86
CA THR A 163 -4.79 -2.88 -9.38
C THR A 163 -4.46 -1.44 -9.69
N VAL A 164 -4.20 -0.64 -8.65
CA VAL A 164 -3.94 0.80 -8.76
C VAL A 164 -2.65 1.16 -8.04
N ALA A 165 -1.82 1.95 -8.70
CA ALA A 165 -0.58 2.49 -8.17
C ALA A 165 -0.77 3.95 -7.76
N PHE A 166 -0.23 4.30 -6.59
CA PHE A 166 -0.21 5.64 -6.01
C PHE A 166 1.23 6.03 -5.72
N LEU A 167 1.60 7.28 -6.02
CA LEU A 167 2.91 7.83 -5.68
C LEU A 167 2.82 8.58 -4.35
N ARG A 168 3.77 8.35 -3.44
CA ARG A 168 3.97 9.17 -2.24
C ARG A 168 4.65 10.48 -2.61
N SER A 169 4.12 11.60 -2.11
CA SER A 169 4.71 12.92 -2.35
C SER A 169 6.08 13.08 -1.68
N LEU A 170 6.88 14.02 -2.17
CA LEU A 170 8.26 14.22 -1.70
C LEU A 170 8.33 14.99 -0.37
N ASN A 171 7.30 15.77 -0.04
CA ASN A 171 7.30 16.71 1.08
C ASN A 171 6.38 16.23 2.20
N ASP A 172 6.76 15.15 2.89
CA ASP A 172 6.25 14.88 4.24
C ASP A 172 7.19 15.56 5.24
N CYS A 173 6.76 16.72 5.77
CA CYS A 173 7.46 17.45 6.84
C CYS A 173 7.42 16.71 8.17
#